data_AF-I4H4A4-F1
#
_entry.id   AF-I4H4A4-F1
#
_cell.length_a   1.000
_cell.length_b   1.000
_cell.length_c   1.000
_cell.angle_alpha   90.00
_cell.angle_beta   90.00
_cell.angle_gamma   90.00
#
_symmetry.space_group_name_H-M   'P 1'
#
loop_
_entity.id
_entity.type
_entity.pdbx_description
1 polymer ?
#
loop_
_entity_poly.entity_id
_entity_poly.type
_entity_poly.pdbx_seq_one_letter_code
_entity_poly.pdbx_strand_id
1 'polypeptide(L)'
;MTSTLLSILPSVDDVLFNFAQSDGFWANLVIAFGTSYDVVKATQLRQQWQSRNFSQIPPIEVLSGEVLGTANGAYSSSTNKIYLSASFLNTASSAAIINVILEEIGHYVDAQINQVDSAGDEGAIFAELVQGNSLDVATLDALRAENDQTTIIVNGEIIQVEQADFTGTPGNDNITGTSGDDRIYGLGGNDNLSGGSGND
;
A
#
# COMPACT_ATOMS: atom_id res chain seq x y z
N MET A 1 -15.89 -3.79 11.50
CA MET A 1 -14.96 -2.66 11.36
C MET A 1 -14.54 -2.25 12.76
N THR A 2 -13.24 -2.27 13.07
CA THR A 2 -12.70 -1.89 14.40
C THR A 2 -12.88 -0.38 14.64
N SER A 3 -12.87 0.08 15.89
CA SER A 3 -12.95 1.52 16.21
C SER A 3 -11.81 2.33 15.59
N THR A 4 -10.64 1.71 15.46
CA THR A 4 -9.44 2.29 14.83
C THR A 4 -9.68 2.64 13.37
N LEU A 5 -10.17 1.69 12.56
CA LEU A 5 -10.44 1.92 11.13
C LEU A 5 -11.50 3.00 10.91
N LEU A 6 -12.55 3.03 11.72
CA LEU A 6 -13.60 4.06 11.61
C LEU A 6 -13.05 5.48 11.76
N SER A 7 -12.01 5.66 12.58
CA SER A 7 -11.35 6.97 12.78
C SER A 7 -10.30 7.31 11.71
N ILE A 8 -9.79 6.30 10.99
CA ILE A 8 -8.68 6.47 10.04
C ILE A 8 -9.17 6.65 8.60
N LEU A 9 -10.23 5.93 8.20
CA LEU A 9 -10.72 5.97 6.81
C LEU A 9 -11.04 7.38 6.29
N PRO A 10 -11.62 8.32 7.08
CA PRO A 10 -11.80 9.69 6.61
C PRO A 10 -10.50 10.39 6.20
N SER A 11 -9.37 10.07 6.85
CA SER A 11 -8.06 10.63 6.49
C SER A 11 -7.51 10.03 5.19
N VAL A 12 -7.71 8.72 4.97
CA VAL A 12 -7.38 8.07 3.69
C VAL A 12 -8.20 8.69 2.55
N ASP A 13 -9.50 8.86 2.76
CA ASP A 13 -10.43 9.50 1.81
C ASP A 13 -10.00 10.93 1.48
N ASP A 14 -9.55 11.71 2.48
CA ASP A 14 -9.05 13.07 2.28
C ASP A 14 -7.74 13.09 1.46
N VAL A 15 -6.82 12.15 1.68
CA VAL A 15 -5.59 12.01 0.88
C VAL A 15 -5.93 11.74 -0.58
N LEU A 16 -6.80 10.75 -0.85
CA LEU A 16 -7.23 10.40 -2.21
C LEU A 16 -8.00 11.53 -2.89
N PHE A 17 -8.89 12.21 -2.15
CA PHE A 17 -9.61 13.38 -2.64
C PHE A 17 -8.64 14.49 -3.07
N ASN A 18 -7.67 14.83 -2.22
CA ASN A 18 -6.70 15.88 -2.52
C ASN A 18 -5.80 15.50 -3.70
N PHE A 19 -5.33 14.24 -3.75
CA PHE A 19 -4.54 13.74 -4.87
C PHE A 19 -5.30 13.81 -6.20
N ALA A 20 -6.57 13.44 -6.22
CA ALA A 20 -7.41 13.51 -7.41
C ALA A 20 -7.61 14.94 -7.95
N GLN A 21 -7.47 15.95 -7.09
CA GLN A 21 -7.53 17.36 -7.46
C GLN A 21 -6.16 17.92 -7.89
N SER A 22 -5.07 17.21 -7.61
CA SER A 22 -3.72 17.71 -7.86
C SER A 22 -3.39 17.80 -9.36
N ASP A 23 -2.54 18.78 -9.70
CA ASP A 23 -1.94 18.87 -11.04
C ASP A 23 -0.96 17.70 -11.31
N GLY A 24 -0.45 17.09 -10.24
CA GLY A 24 0.49 15.95 -10.28
C GLY A 24 -0.16 14.59 -10.55
N PHE A 25 -1.49 14.48 -10.53
CA PHE A 25 -2.21 13.19 -10.64
C PHE A 25 -1.67 12.30 -11.76
N TRP A 26 -1.62 12.82 -13.00
CA TRP A 26 -1.19 12.04 -14.16
C TRP A 26 0.29 11.67 -14.14
N ALA A 27 1.14 12.59 -13.66
CA ALA A 27 2.57 12.34 -13.54
C ALA A 27 2.86 11.24 -12.51
N ASN A 28 2.16 11.29 -11.37
CA ASN A 28 2.34 10.31 -10.30
C ASN A 28 1.82 8.92 -10.71
N LEU A 29 0.70 8.83 -11.44
CA LEU A 29 0.24 7.56 -12.01
C LEU A 29 1.27 6.97 -12.99
N VAL A 30 1.96 7.80 -13.78
CA VAL A 30 3.01 7.32 -14.67
C VAL A 30 4.23 6.81 -13.90
N ILE A 31 4.56 7.42 -12.76
CA ILE A 31 5.69 6.99 -11.92
C ILE A 31 5.39 5.62 -11.28
N ALA A 32 4.18 5.46 -10.72
CA ALA A 32 3.75 4.24 -10.05
C ALA A 32 3.45 3.10 -11.04
N PHE A 33 2.58 3.35 -12.03
CA PHE A 33 1.94 2.30 -12.83
C PHE A 33 2.42 2.24 -14.30
N GLY A 34 3.48 2.97 -14.62
CA GLY A 34 4.02 3.07 -15.97
C GLY A 34 3.15 3.88 -16.95
N THR A 35 3.44 3.80 -18.24
CA THR A 35 2.84 4.67 -19.27
C THR A 35 1.72 4.00 -20.08
N SER A 36 1.48 2.71 -19.87
CA SER A 36 0.59 1.90 -20.72
C SER A 36 -0.78 1.60 -20.10
N TYR A 37 -1.09 2.20 -18.95
CA TYR A 37 -2.37 2.01 -18.27
C TYR A 37 -3.56 2.58 -19.05
N ASP A 38 -4.75 2.05 -18.76
CA ASP A 38 -6.02 2.51 -19.31
C ASP A 38 -6.40 3.88 -18.72
N VAL A 39 -6.09 4.93 -19.48
CA VAL A 39 -6.41 6.32 -19.15
C VAL A 39 -7.92 6.58 -18.97
N VAL A 40 -8.80 5.79 -19.59
CA VAL A 40 -10.25 5.95 -19.40
C VAL A 40 -10.65 5.49 -18.01
N LYS A 41 -10.17 4.32 -17.57
CA LYS A 41 -10.41 3.82 -16.21
C LYS A 41 -9.77 4.72 -15.16
N ALA A 42 -8.54 5.18 -15.38
CA ALA A 42 -7.87 6.13 -14.50
C ALA A 42 -8.66 7.45 -14.37
N THR A 43 -9.24 7.94 -15.48
CA THR A 43 -10.11 9.13 -15.47
C THR A 43 -11.38 8.89 -14.65
N GLN A 44 -11.99 7.71 -14.74
CA GLN A 44 -13.19 7.36 -13.97
C GLN A 44 -12.90 7.30 -12.47
N LEU A 45 -11.80 6.64 -12.06
CA LEU A 45 -11.34 6.61 -10.66
C LEU A 45 -11.12 8.04 -10.13
N ARG A 46 -10.42 8.87 -10.91
CA ARG A 46 -10.20 10.29 -10.56
C ARG A 46 -11.51 11.03 -10.30
N GLN A 47 -12.48 10.92 -11.20
CA GLN A 47 -13.78 11.59 -11.07
C GLN A 47 -14.57 11.13 -9.82
N GLN A 48 -14.48 9.83 -9.50
CA GLN A 48 -15.09 9.28 -8.29
C GLN A 48 -14.45 9.88 -7.04
N TRP A 49 -13.12 9.92 -6.95
CA TRP A 49 -12.41 10.51 -5.82
C TRP A 49 -12.66 12.01 -5.69
N GLN A 50 -12.69 12.76 -6.81
CA GLN A 50 -13.03 14.20 -6.82
C GLN A 50 -14.44 14.49 -6.30
N SER A 51 -15.36 13.54 -6.40
CA SER A 51 -16.72 13.64 -5.88
C SER A 51 -16.88 13.01 -4.48
N ARG A 52 -15.77 12.62 -3.83
CA ARG A 52 -15.74 11.87 -2.56
C ARG A 52 -16.54 10.57 -2.60
N ASN A 53 -16.63 9.96 -3.78
CA ASN A 53 -17.22 8.65 -3.96
C ASN A 53 -16.13 7.58 -3.88
N PHE A 54 -15.97 7.00 -2.69
CA PHE A 54 -15.01 5.92 -2.43
C PHE A 54 -15.66 4.53 -2.42
N SER A 55 -16.89 4.40 -2.95
CA SER A 55 -17.61 3.11 -2.97
C SER A 55 -16.93 2.01 -3.80
N GLN A 56 -15.97 2.38 -4.66
CA GLN A 56 -15.18 1.44 -5.44
C GLN A 56 -13.93 0.94 -4.70
N ILE A 57 -13.51 1.61 -3.62
CA ILE A 57 -12.37 1.16 -2.82
C ILE A 57 -12.72 -0.21 -2.23
N PRO A 58 -11.81 -1.21 -2.32
CA PRO A 58 -12.08 -2.54 -1.83
C PRO A 58 -12.43 -2.55 -0.33
N PRO A 59 -13.34 -3.44 0.11
CA PRO A 59 -13.62 -3.60 1.53
C PRO A 59 -12.37 -4.13 2.26
N ILE A 60 -12.18 -3.64 3.48
CA ILE A 60 -11.10 -4.07 4.37
C ILE A 60 -11.58 -5.23 5.27
N GLU A 61 -10.83 -6.33 5.25
CA GLU A 61 -10.96 -7.46 6.14
C GLU A 61 -9.76 -7.51 7.10
N VAL A 62 -10.02 -7.60 8.40
CA VAL A 62 -8.95 -7.68 9.41
C VAL A 62 -8.67 -9.14 9.71
N LEU A 63 -7.44 -9.57 9.47
CA LEU A 63 -6.98 -10.94 9.69
C LEU A 63 -6.04 -11.02 10.90
N SER A 64 -5.92 -12.20 11.51
CA SER A 64 -4.87 -12.43 12.49
C SER A 64 -3.49 -12.42 11.81
N GLY A 65 -2.46 -12.04 12.57
CA GLY A 65 -1.07 -12.10 12.06
C GLY A 65 -0.63 -13.51 11.64
N GLU A 66 -1.30 -14.55 12.12
CA GLU A 66 -1.06 -15.94 11.67
C GLU A 66 -1.39 -16.17 10.19
N VAL A 67 -2.28 -15.35 9.59
CA VAL A 67 -2.69 -15.49 8.19
C VAL A 67 -1.82 -14.65 7.24
N LEU A 68 -1.52 -13.41 7.64
CA LEU A 68 -0.68 -12.50 6.85
C LEU A 68 0.82 -12.71 7.08
N GLY A 69 1.19 -13.52 8.08
CA GLY A 69 2.57 -13.71 8.49
C GLY A 69 3.12 -12.41 9.08
N THR A 70 4.16 -11.88 8.45
CA THR A 70 4.85 -10.66 8.87
C THR A 70 4.28 -9.39 8.22
N ALA A 71 3.47 -9.53 7.16
CA ALA A 71 2.93 -8.39 6.42
C ALA A 71 1.91 -7.58 7.23
N ASN A 72 1.94 -6.25 7.04
CA ASN A 72 1.04 -5.32 7.71
C ASN A 72 -0.31 -5.18 6.99
N GLY A 73 -0.27 -5.31 5.67
CA GLY A 73 -1.42 -5.30 4.78
C GLY A 73 -1.23 -6.30 3.63
N ALA A 74 -2.31 -6.55 2.89
CA ALA A 74 -2.23 -7.20 1.59
C ALA A 74 -3.46 -6.87 0.73
N TYR A 75 -3.32 -6.84 -0.58
CA TYR A 75 -4.41 -6.69 -1.52
C TYR A 75 -4.52 -7.92 -2.40
N SER A 76 -5.75 -8.41 -2.61
CA SER A 76 -6.00 -9.45 -3.61
C SER A 76 -6.93 -8.95 -4.70
N SER A 77 -6.41 -8.92 -5.93
CA SER A 77 -7.21 -8.69 -7.15
C SER A 77 -8.25 -9.78 -7.39
N SER A 78 -7.99 -11.02 -6.96
CA SER A 78 -8.90 -12.15 -7.16
C SER A 78 -10.18 -12.08 -6.31
N THR A 79 -10.08 -11.55 -5.09
CA THR A 79 -11.23 -11.35 -4.20
C THR A 79 -11.69 -9.90 -4.12
N ASN A 80 -10.94 -8.97 -4.72
CA ASN A 80 -11.09 -7.52 -4.61
C ASN A 80 -11.25 -7.09 -3.13
N LYS A 81 -10.25 -7.42 -2.31
CA LYS A 81 -10.24 -7.13 -0.88
C LYS A 81 -8.87 -6.63 -0.44
N ILE A 82 -8.90 -5.73 0.54
CA ILE A 82 -7.74 -5.36 1.33
C ILE A 82 -7.79 -6.16 2.62
N TYR A 83 -6.68 -6.78 2.98
CA TYR A 83 -6.48 -7.50 4.22
C TYR A 83 -5.54 -6.68 5.10
N LEU A 84 -5.88 -6.48 6.37
CA LEU A 84 -5.00 -5.80 7.32
C LEU A 84 -4.72 -6.69 8.53
N SER A 85 -3.48 -6.63 9.01
CA SER A 85 -3.07 -7.37 10.19
C SER A 85 -3.68 -6.78 11.46
N ALA A 86 -4.34 -7.62 12.27
CA ALA A 86 -4.91 -7.22 13.55
C ALA A 86 -3.84 -6.75 14.53
N SER A 87 -2.65 -7.37 14.54
CA SER A 87 -1.55 -6.94 15.41
C SER A 87 -1.06 -5.56 15.00
N PHE A 88 -0.86 -5.34 13.69
CA PHE A 88 -0.50 -4.04 13.14
C PHE A 88 -1.49 -2.95 13.55
N LEU A 89 -2.79 -3.16 13.37
CA LEU A 89 -3.83 -2.17 13.76
C LEU A 89 -3.85 -1.83 15.25
N ASN A 90 -3.32 -2.70 16.12
CA ASN A 90 -3.30 -2.48 17.56
C ASN A 90 -2.03 -1.76 18.04
N THR A 91 -0.94 -1.80 17.27
CA THR A 91 0.38 -1.28 17.68
C THR A 91 0.85 -0.10 16.84
N ALA A 92 0.40 -0.01 15.59
CA ALA A 92 0.86 1.00 14.65
C ALA A 92 0.31 2.39 14.94
N SER A 93 1.05 3.40 14.51
CA SER A 93 0.58 4.78 14.52
C SER A 93 -0.51 4.97 13.45
N SER A 94 -1.35 6.01 13.61
CA SER A 94 -2.33 6.36 12.57
C SER A 94 -1.67 6.62 11.21
N ALA A 95 -0.47 7.21 11.19
CA ALA A 95 0.27 7.48 9.96
C ALA A 95 0.70 6.19 9.24
N ALA A 96 1.23 5.21 9.98
CA ALA A 96 1.60 3.92 9.42
C ALA A 96 0.38 3.17 8.86
N ILE A 97 -0.75 3.20 9.57
CA ILE A 97 -1.98 2.55 9.09
C ILE A 97 -2.52 3.24 7.82
N ILE A 98 -2.45 4.57 7.74
CA ILE A 98 -2.81 5.32 6.53
C ILE A 98 -1.91 4.91 5.37
N ASN A 99 -0.59 4.83 5.60
CA ASN A 99 0.38 4.45 4.57
C ASN A 99 0.06 3.09 3.96
N VAL A 100 -0.08 2.06 4.80
CA VAL A 100 -0.41 0.69 4.35
C VAL A 100 -1.75 0.69 3.62
N ILE A 101 -2.80 1.35 4.11
CA ILE A 101 -4.08 1.38 3.37
C ILE A 101 -3.93 2.04 2.00
N LEU A 102 -3.13 3.10 1.88
CA LEU A 102 -2.91 3.77 0.59
C LEU A 102 -2.10 2.90 -0.38
N GLU A 103 -1.15 2.13 0.12
CA GLU A 103 -0.36 1.15 -0.62
C GLU A 103 -1.26 0.05 -1.19
N GLU A 104 -2.12 -0.53 -0.36
CA GLU A 104 -3.10 -1.53 -0.82
C GLU A 104 -4.15 -0.95 -1.80
N ILE A 105 -4.44 0.34 -1.70
CA ILE A 105 -5.26 1.04 -2.69
C ILE A 105 -4.47 1.25 -3.99
N GLY A 106 -3.15 1.40 -3.94
CA GLY A 106 -2.26 1.46 -5.09
C GLY A 106 -2.32 0.18 -5.93
N HIS A 107 -2.15 -0.97 -5.29
CA HIS A 107 -2.32 -2.29 -5.93
C HIS A 107 -3.72 -2.47 -6.53
N TYR A 108 -4.77 -2.03 -5.82
CA TYR A 108 -6.13 -2.00 -6.38
C TYR A 108 -6.22 -1.14 -7.64
N VAL A 109 -5.64 0.06 -7.62
CA VAL A 109 -5.64 0.99 -8.76
C VAL A 109 -4.92 0.36 -9.94
N ASP A 110 -3.73 -0.22 -9.73
CA ASP A 110 -2.98 -0.93 -10.77
C ASP A 110 -3.83 -2.02 -11.41
N ALA A 111 -4.39 -2.92 -10.60
CA ALA A 111 -5.26 -4.00 -11.06
C ALA A 111 -6.51 -3.51 -11.82
N GLN A 112 -6.98 -2.28 -11.58
CA GLN A 112 -8.07 -1.70 -12.36
C GLN A 112 -7.58 -1.17 -13.71
N ILE A 113 -6.46 -0.45 -13.74
CA ILE A 113 -6.05 0.34 -14.90
C ILE A 113 -5.09 -0.40 -15.82
N ASN A 114 -4.36 -1.39 -15.31
CA ASN A 114 -3.43 -2.22 -16.07
C ASN A 114 -4.03 -3.62 -16.33
N GLN A 115 -3.62 -4.22 -17.46
CA GLN A 115 -3.99 -5.62 -17.78
C GLN A 115 -2.99 -6.63 -17.26
N VAL A 116 -1.75 -6.17 -17.12
CA VAL A 116 -0.63 -6.91 -16.55
C VAL A 116 -0.14 -6.03 -15.43
N ASP A 117 -0.01 -6.65 -14.27
CA ASP A 117 0.55 -6.06 -13.07
C ASP A 117 1.82 -5.24 -13.37
N SER A 118 1.93 -4.09 -12.73
CA SER A 118 3.14 -3.28 -12.81
C SER A 118 4.31 -4.03 -12.18
N ALA A 119 5.53 -3.71 -12.61
CA ALA A 119 6.70 -4.33 -12.01
C ALA A 119 7.14 -3.52 -10.78
N GLY A 120 7.43 -4.21 -9.68
CA GLY A 120 7.84 -3.57 -8.45
C GLY A 120 6.80 -3.72 -7.37
N ASP A 121 6.93 -2.85 -6.37
CA ASP A 121 5.89 -2.52 -5.40
C ASP A 121 5.26 -1.17 -5.81
N GLU A 122 4.39 -1.19 -6.83
CA GLU A 122 3.68 0.01 -7.29
C GLU A 122 2.70 0.55 -6.24
N GLY A 123 2.26 -0.30 -5.32
CA GLY A 123 1.51 0.08 -4.13
C GLY A 123 2.27 1.08 -3.27
N ALA A 124 3.49 0.75 -2.85
CA ALA A 124 4.32 1.61 -2.01
C ALA A 124 4.71 2.89 -2.75
N ILE A 125 5.05 2.79 -4.05
CA ILE A 125 5.31 3.98 -4.88
C ILE A 125 4.09 4.88 -4.91
N PHE A 126 2.90 4.32 -5.09
CA PHE A 126 1.65 5.08 -5.08
C PHE A 126 1.38 5.73 -3.73
N ALA A 127 1.58 5.01 -2.61
CA ALA A 127 1.37 5.52 -1.25
C ALA A 127 2.23 6.75 -0.93
N GLU A 128 3.48 6.77 -1.38
CA GLU A 128 4.36 7.92 -1.22
C GLU A 128 3.89 9.11 -2.06
N LEU A 129 3.58 8.88 -3.33
CA LEU A 129 3.20 9.93 -4.27
C LEU A 129 1.82 10.54 -3.99
N VAL A 130 0.86 9.74 -3.51
CA VAL A 130 -0.50 10.19 -3.19
C VAL A 130 -0.50 11.08 -1.94
N GLN A 131 0.44 10.85 -1.02
CA GLN A 131 0.67 11.70 0.16
C GLN A 131 1.48 12.96 -0.17
N GLY A 132 1.98 13.09 -1.40
CA GLY A 132 2.74 14.24 -1.88
C GLY A 132 4.25 14.17 -1.58
N ASN A 133 4.74 13.00 -1.15
CA ASN A 133 6.17 12.78 -0.97
C ASN A 133 6.86 12.66 -2.34
N SER A 134 8.17 12.94 -2.35
CA SER A 134 9.02 12.75 -3.52
C SER A 134 9.97 11.58 -3.28
N LEU A 135 9.99 10.63 -4.21
CA LEU A 135 10.95 9.53 -4.21
C LEU A 135 12.21 9.97 -4.94
N ASP A 136 13.38 9.79 -4.32
CA ASP A 136 14.63 9.89 -5.05
C ASP A 136 14.84 8.69 -5.98
N VAL A 137 15.80 8.80 -6.89
CA VAL A 137 16.04 7.78 -7.93
C VAL A 137 16.41 6.43 -7.31
N ALA A 138 17.22 6.42 -6.25
CA ALA A 138 17.67 5.17 -5.63
C ALA A 138 16.51 4.44 -4.95
N THR A 139 15.66 5.20 -4.25
CA THR A 139 14.44 4.72 -3.60
C THR A 139 13.46 4.15 -4.62
N LEU A 140 13.20 4.90 -5.68
CA LEU A 140 12.30 4.47 -6.74
C LEU A 140 12.80 3.22 -7.48
N ASP A 141 14.12 3.12 -7.72
CA ASP A 141 14.70 1.94 -8.36
C ASP A 141 14.66 0.72 -7.44
N ALA A 142 14.77 0.89 -6.12
CA ALA A 142 14.60 -0.19 -5.15
C ALA A 142 13.17 -0.73 -5.15
N LEU A 143 12.17 0.14 -5.00
CA LEU A 143 10.75 -0.24 -5.02
C LEU A 143 10.35 -0.92 -6.35
N ARG A 144 10.89 -0.45 -7.48
CA ARG A 144 10.65 -1.09 -8.79
C ARG A 144 11.29 -2.46 -8.97
N ALA A 145 12.22 -2.85 -8.12
CA ALA A 145 12.87 -4.15 -8.14
C ALA A 145 12.27 -5.13 -7.13
N GLU A 146 11.41 -4.63 -6.24
CA GLU A 146 10.72 -5.41 -5.22
C GLU A 146 9.59 -6.24 -5.85
N ASN A 147 9.38 -7.46 -5.36
CA ASN A 147 8.24 -8.26 -5.77
C ASN A 147 7.63 -8.86 -4.51
N ASP A 148 6.50 -8.30 -4.14
CA ASP A 148 5.73 -8.54 -2.92
C ASP A 148 4.57 -9.53 -3.16
N GLN A 149 4.44 -10.07 -4.38
CA GLN A 149 3.46 -11.11 -4.69
C GLN A 149 3.74 -12.41 -3.91
N THR A 150 2.74 -12.86 -3.18
CA THR A 150 2.76 -14.11 -2.42
C THR A 150 1.37 -14.75 -2.33
N THR A 151 1.25 -15.80 -1.51
CA THR A 151 -0.03 -16.43 -1.19
C THR A 151 -0.31 -16.46 0.30
N ILE A 152 -1.55 -16.15 0.67
CA ILE A 152 -2.08 -16.29 2.04
C ILE A 152 -3.19 -17.35 2.07
N ILE A 153 -3.48 -17.88 3.26
CA ILE A 153 -4.55 -18.87 3.45
C ILE A 153 -5.68 -18.25 4.28
N VAL A 154 -6.80 -17.92 3.64
CA VAL A 154 -7.97 -17.34 4.30
C VAL A 154 -9.09 -18.36 4.30
N ASN A 155 -9.55 -18.79 5.48
CA ASN A 155 -10.60 -19.80 5.63
C ASN A 155 -10.33 -21.13 4.88
N GLY A 156 -9.06 -21.48 4.68
CA GLY A 156 -8.63 -22.69 3.97
C GLY A 156 -8.50 -22.52 2.45
N GLU A 157 -8.74 -21.34 1.91
CA GLU A 157 -8.51 -21.01 0.49
C GLU A 157 -7.15 -20.32 0.31
N ILE A 158 -6.42 -20.72 -0.72
CA ILE A 158 -5.16 -20.09 -1.12
C ILE A 158 -5.49 -18.88 -1.97
N ILE A 159 -5.08 -17.69 -1.52
CA ILE A 159 -5.35 -16.41 -2.17
C ILE A 159 -4.01 -15.77 -2.54
N GLN A 160 -3.86 -15.39 -3.81
CA GLN A 160 -2.72 -14.58 -4.27
C GLN A 160 -2.92 -13.13 -3.83
N VAL A 161 -1.87 -12.53 -3.29
CA VAL A 161 -1.86 -11.16 -2.79
C VAL A 161 -0.55 -10.46 -3.13
N GLU A 162 -0.63 -9.14 -3.24
CA GLU A 162 0.48 -8.19 -3.07
C GLU A 162 0.47 -7.76 -1.59
N GLN A 163 1.64 -7.64 -0.95
CA GLN A 163 1.77 -7.43 0.50
C GLN A 163 2.53 -6.15 0.79
N ALA A 164 1.97 -5.32 1.67
CA ALA A 164 2.76 -4.25 2.28
C ALA A 164 3.84 -4.82 3.22
N ASP A 165 5.10 -4.74 2.78
CA ASP A 165 6.32 -5.09 3.53
C ASP A 165 6.68 -3.99 4.56
N PHE A 166 7.81 -4.15 5.28
CA PHE A 166 8.30 -3.14 6.23
C PHE A 166 9.07 -2.02 5.52
N THR A 167 8.34 -1.24 4.73
CA THR A 167 8.92 -0.12 3.98
C THR A 167 8.73 1.19 4.74
N GLY A 168 9.83 1.91 4.92
CA GLY A 168 9.96 3.23 5.50
C GLY A 168 9.64 4.32 4.49
N THR A 169 9.96 5.55 4.82
CA THR A 169 9.66 6.74 4.02
C THR A 169 10.96 7.46 3.65
N PRO A 170 10.93 8.49 2.79
CA PRO A 170 12.09 9.37 2.62
C PRO A 170 12.49 10.17 3.88
N GLY A 171 11.69 10.13 4.95
CA GLY A 171 11.92 10.77 6.25
C GLY A 171 12.74 9.92 7.22
N ASN A 172 12.82 10.30 8.50
CA ASN A 172 13.48 9.46 9.51
C ASN A 172 12.45 8.49 10.11
N ASP A 173 12.66 7.19 9.94
CA ASP A 173 11.72 6.17 10.39
C ASP A 173 12.21 5.37 11.60
N ASN A 174 11.26 4.84 12.37
CA ASN A 174 11.53 3.80 13.38
C ASN A 174 10.73 2.56 12.99
N ILE A 175 11.41 1.61 12.33
CA ILE A 175 10.79 0.39 11.81
C ILE A 175 11.37 -0.77 12.60
N THR A 176 10.48 -1.57 13.19
CA THR A 176 10.86 -2.81 13.86
C THR A 176 10.12 -3.94 13.17
N GLY A 177 10.89 -4.84 12.54
CA GLY A 177 10.39 -6.09 12.00
C GLY A 177 9.98 -7.04 13.11
N THR A 178 9.87 -8.30 12.76
CA THR A 178 9.22 -9.35 13.52
C THR A 178 10.23 -10.35 14.07
N SER A 179 9.76 -11.56 14.37
CA SER A 179 10.62 -12.67 14.77
C SER A 179 10.82 -13.70 13.64
N GLY A 180 10.38 -13.39 12.42
CA GLY A 180 10.65 -14.15 11.20
C GLY A 180 11.56 -13.35 10.26
N ASP A 181 11.94 -13.96 9.13
CA ASP A 181 12.75 -13.29 8.11
C ASP A 181 11.96 -12.09 7.52
N ASP A 182 12.47 -10.88 7.74
CA ASP A 182 11.82 -9.65 7.27
C ASP A 182 12.60 -9.00 6.13
N ARG A 183 11.90 -8.33 5.21
CA ARG A 183 12.51 -7.31 4.36
C ARG A 183 12.13 -5.95 4.92
N ILE A 184 13.14 -5.22 5.40
CA ILE A 184 12.96 -3.86 5.92
C ILE A 184 13.72 -2.88 5.04
N TYR A 185 12.99 -1.94 4.46
CA TYR A 185 13.55 -0.88 3.66
C TYR A 185 13.36 0.44 4.40
N GLY A 186 14.40 1.03 5.00
CA GLY A 186 14.25 2.34 5.67
C GLY A 186 13.95 3.49 4.71
N LEU A 187 14.34 3.33 3.44
CA LEU A 187 14.35 4.36 2.41
C LEU A 187 15.28 5.54 2.76
N GLY A 188 14.75 6.75 2.89
CA GLY A 188 15.55 7.97 3.08
C GLY A 188 15.78 8.31 4.55
N GLY A 189 16.36 9.48 4.83
CA GLY A 189 16.53 9.94 6.22
C GLY A 189 17.52 9.16 7.09
N ASN A 190 17.43 9.38 8.41
CA ASN A 190 18.23 8.73 9.45
C ASN A 190 17.34 7.75 10.22
N ASP A 191 17.26 6.52 9.71
CA ASP A 191 16.36 5.52 10.25
C ASP A 191 16.92 4.77 11.44
N ASN A 192 16.00 4.22 12.21
CA ASN A 192 16.25 3.21 13.22
C ASN A 192 15.47 1.95 12.82
N LEU A 193 16.16 1.09 12.07
CA LEU A 193 15.63 -0.18 11.58
C LEU A 193 16.10 -1.30 12.47
N SER A 194 15.15 -2.08 12.97
CA SER A 194 15.43 -3.29 13.74
C SER A 194 14.76 -4.46 13.03
N GLY A 195 15.54 -5.30 12.35
CA GLY A 195 15.07 -6.56 11.73
C GLY A 195 14.28 -7.41 12.72
N GLY A 196 14.79 -7.55 13.94
CA GLY A 196 14.18 -8.38 14.97
C GLY A 196 14.91 -9.71 15.06
N SER A 197 14.20 -10.83 14.97
CA SER A 197 14.83 -12.16 14.87
C SER A 197 14.52 -12.75 13.51
N GLY A 198 15.46 -13.42 12.86
CA GLY A 198 15.26 -13.92 11.50
C GLY A 198 16.54 -13.79 10.68
N ASN A 199 16.49 -14.18 9.42
CA ASN A 199 17.43 -13.74 8.41
C ASN A 199 16.83 -12.55 7.68
N ASP A 200 17.21 -11.37 8.13
CA ASP A 200 16.70 -10.08 7.67
C ASP A 200 17.66 -9.45 6.64
#